data_AF-A0A8I6XU22-F1
#
_entry.id   AF-A0A8I6XU22-F1
#
_cell.length_a   1.000
_cell.length_b   1.000
_cell.length_c   1.000
_cell.angle_alpha   90.00
_cell.angle_beta   90.00
_cell.angle_gamma   90.00
#
_symmetry.space_group_name_H-M   'P 1'
#
loop_
_entity.id
_entity.type
_entity.pdbx_description
1 polymer ?
#
loop_
_entity_poly.entity_id
_entity_poly.type
_entity_poly.pdbx_seq_one_letter_code
_entity_poly.pdbx_strand_id
1 'polypeptide(L)'
;MSSTILKSLDHCELKESCTKFASSFSSSGSSDVDLYDLISELTVMQSTLPDRAMSAMEIFEFVREADCYPNISIAYRILFTIPVTVASAERSFSKLKLLKNYLRSTI
;
A
#
# COMPACT_ATOMS: atom_id res chain seq x y z
N MET A 1 5.95 -4.13 4.71
CA MET A 1 5.64 -5.49 5.19
C MET A 1 6.62 -6.46 4.52
N SER A 2 7.39 -7.23 5.28
CA SER A 2 8.32 -8.24 4.74
C SER A 2 7.62 -9.57 4.51
N SER A 3 8.19 -10.45 3.68
CA SER A 3 7.60 -11.78 3.42
C SER A 3 7.49 -12.64 4.68
N THR A 4 8.41 -12.46 5.63
CA THR A 4 8.41 -13.15 6.92
C THR A 4 7.20 -12.79 7.77
N ILE A 5 6.84 -11.51 7.82
CA ILE A 5 5.64 -11.04 8.51
C ILE A 5 4.41 -11.58 7.78
N LEU A 6 4.38 -11.45 6.45
CA LEU A 6 3.24 -11.94 5.66
C LEU A 6 2.99 -13.44 5.84
N LYS A 7 4.04 -14.27 5.90
CA LYS A 7 3.94 -15.71 6.11
C LYS A 7 3.58 -16.11 7.54
N SER A 8 3.86 -15.27 8.53
CA SER A 8 3.55 -15.57 9.93
C SER A 8 2.12 -15.20 10.31
N LEU A 9 1.44 -14.36 9.52
CA LEU A 9 0.07 -13.96 9.80
C LEU A 9 -0.88 -15.15 9.68
N ASP A 10 -1.68 -15.37 10.72
CA ASP A 10 -2.77 -16.32 10.64
C ASP A 10 -3.95 -15.77 9.82
N HIS A 11 -4.93 -16.63 9.51
CA HIS A 11 -6.08 -16.25 8.69
C HIS A 11 -6.95 -15.16 9.34
N CYS A 12 -7.05 -15.11 10.67
CA CYS A 12 -7.81 -14.09 11.39
C CYS A 12 -7.09 -12.74 11.32
N GLU A 13 -5.79 -12.70 11.58
CA GLU A 13 -4.93 -11.52 11.49
C GLU A 13 -4.89 -10.96 10.06
N LEU A 14 -4.82 -11.85 9.06
CA LEU A 14 -4.86 -11.47 7.65
C LEU A 14 -6.19 -10.81 7.28
N LYS A 15 -7.31 -11.42 7.67
CA LYS A 15 -8.65 -10.87 7.44
C LYS A 15 -8.82 -9.52 8.13
N GLU A 16 -8.36 -9.38 9.37
CA GLU A 16 -8.42 -8.11 10.10
C GLU A 16 -7.55 -7.02 9.45
N SER A 17 -6.38 -7.39 8.94
CA SER A 17 -5.51 -6.46 8.22
C SER A 17 -6.14 -6.00 6.91
N CYS A 18 -6.76 -6.92 6.16
CA CYS A 18 -7.45 -6.62 4.91
C CYS A 18 -8.70 -5.75 5.13
N THR A 19 -9.47 -6.00 6.20
CA THR A 19 -10.66 -5.19 6.51
C THR A 19 -10.27 -3.76 6.91
N LYS A 20 -9.21 -3.59 7.71
CA LYS A 20 -8.64 -2.27 8.03
C LYS A 20 -8.14 -1.54 6.78
N PHE A 21 -7.47 -2.25 5.89
CA PHE A 21 -7.03 -1.68 4.61
C PHE A 21 -8.23 -1.24 3.76
N ALA A 22 -9.16 -2.14 3.47
CA ALA A 22 -10.33 -1.86 2.64
C ALA A 22 -11.18 -0.72 3.21
N SER A 23 -11.42 -0.69 4.53
CA SER A 23 -12.16 0.41 5.16
C SER A 23 -11.44 1.76 5.06
N SER A 24 -10.12 1.79 5.22
CA SER A 24 -9.31 3.03 5.10
C SER A 24 -9.33 3.63 3.70
N PHE A 25 -9.52 2.79 2.67
CA PHE A 25 -9.55 3.18 1.26
C PHE A 25 -10.95 3.10 0.63
N SER A 26 -11.99 2.85 1.43
CA SER A 26 -13.38 2.91 0.98
C SER A 26 -13.91 4.34 1.12
N SER A 27 -14.52 4.88 0.07
CA SER A 27 -15.22 6.16 0.15
C SER A 27 -16.61 6.00 -0.48
N SER A 28 -17.64 6.48 0.24
CA SER A 28 -19.04 6.50 -0.25
C SER A 28 -19.59 5.16 -0.79
N GLY A 29 -19.09 4.01 -0.30
CA GLY A 29 -19.55 2.68 -0.72
C GLY A 29 -18.86 2.10 -1.95
N SER A 30 -17.90 2.82 -2.54
CA SER A 30 -16.97 2.28 -3.56
C SER A 30 -15.59 2.05 -2.96
N SER A 31 -14.97 0.93 -3.30
CA SER A 31 -13.57 0.62 -3.00
C SER A 31 -12.84 0.21 -4.28
N ASP A 32 -11.57 0.63 -4.40
CA ASP A 32 -10.70 0.23 -5.52
C ASP A 32 -10.24 -1.23 -5.43
N VAL A 33 -10.43 -1.87 -4.27
CA VAL A 33 -10.03 -3.24 -3.98
C VAL A 33 -11.21 -3.99 -3.39
N ASP A 34 -11.52 -5.16 -3.93
CA ASP A 34 -12.51 -6.06 -3.35
C ASP A 34 -11.90 -6.80 -2.15
N LEU A 35 -12.59 -6.75 -1.01
CA LEU A 35 -12.08 -7.32 0.23
C LEU A 35 -11.96 -8.85 0.18
N TYR A 36 -12.94 -9.53 -0.41
CA TYR A 36 -12.97 -10.99 -0.46
C TYR A 36 -11.94 -11.52 -1.46
N ASP A 37 -11.83 -10.87 -2.62
CA ASP A 37 -10.82 -11.23 -3.61
C ASP A 37 -9.41 -10.95 -3.07
N LEU A 38 -9.19 -9.81 -2.39
CA LEU A 38 -7.90 -9.50 -1.76
C LEU A 38 -7.48 -10.57 -0.73
N ILE A 39 -8.41 -11.00 0.14
CA ILE A 39 -8.12 -12.04 1.13
C ILE A 39 -7.81 -13.38 0.43
N SER A 40 -8.58 -13.73 -0.60
CA SER A 40 -8.43 -14.99 -1.33
C SER A 40 -7.09 -15.03 -2.07
N GLU A 41 -6.76 -13.96 -2.80
CA GLU A 41 -5.48 -13.79 -3.49
C GLU A 41 -4.31 -13.85 -2.50
N LEU A 42 -4.40 -13.16 -1.36
CA LEU A 42 -3.32 -13.15 -0.36
C LEU A 42 -3.09 -14.52 0.26
N THR A 43 -4.16 -15.27 0.51
CA THR A 43 -4.07 -16.64 1.03
C THR A 43 -3.36 -17.55 0.03
N VAL A 44 -3.70 -17.45 -1.26
CA VAL A 44 -2.99 -18.18 -2.31
C VAL A 44 -1.53 -17.72 -2.39
N MET A 45 -1.29 -16.42 -2.38
CA MET A 45 0.07 -15.86 -2.47
C MET A 45 0.96 -16.30 -1.29
N GLN A 46 0.44 -16.36 -0.06
CA GLN A 46 1.18 -16.87 1.10
C GLN A 46 1.73 -18.29 0.85
N SER A 47 0.97 -19.13 0.15
CA SER A 47 1.37 -20.50 -0.19
C SER A 47 2.30 -20.61 -1.40
N THR A 48 2.30 -19.65 -2.31
CA THR A 48 3.14 -19.65 -3.52
C THR A 48 4.46 -18.89 -3.35
N LEU A 49 4.57 -18.07 -2.30
CA LEU A 49 5.79 -17.31 -2.03
C LEU A 49 6.97 -18.22 -1.69
N PRO A 50 8.16 -17.96 -2.25
CA PRO A 50 9.35 -18.76 -1.96
C PRO A 50 9.79 -18.63 -0.50
N ASP A 51 10.45 -19.65 0.06
CA ASP A 51 11.01 -19.67 1.42
C ASP A 51 12.31 -18.85 1.54
N ARG A 52 12.24 -17.60 1.11
CA ARG A 52 13.28 -16.60 1.31
C ARG A 52 12.67 -15.31 1.87
N ALA A 53 13.46 -14.59 2.64
CA ALA A 53 13.09 -13.24 3.05
C ALA A 53 13.05 -12.34 1.81
N MET A 54 11.93 -11.65 1.63
CA MET A 54 11.71 -10.68 0.55
C MET A 54 11.21 -9.37 1.16
N SER A 55 11.73 -8.27 0.61
CA SER A 55 11.22 -6.93 0.87
C SER A 55 9.83 -6.74 0.26
N ALA A 56 9.13 -5.69 0.71
CA ALA A 56 7.84 -5.35 0.13
C ALA A 56 7.92 -5.11 -1.39
N MET A 57 9.03 -4.52 -1.87
CA MET A 57 9.24 -4.24 -3.29
C MET A 57 9.45 -5.54 -4.08
N GLU A 58 10.23 -6.48 -3.57
CA GLU A 58 10.44 -7.77 -4.23
C GLU A 58 9.15 -8.60 -4.28
N ILE A 59 8.30 -8.52 -3.26
CA ILE A 59 6.97 -9.15 -3.28
C ILE A 59 6.09 -8.51 -4.35
N PHE A 60 6.13 -7.18 -4.49
CA PHE A 60 5.38 -6.49 -5.53
C PHE A 60 5.84 -6.84 -6.93
N GLU A 61 7.15 -6.95 -7.17
CA GLU A 61 7.68 -7.42 -8.45
C GLU A 61 7.23 -8.86 -8.75
N PHE A 62 7.27 -9.75 -7.76
CA PHE A 62 6.74 -11.12 -7.89
C PHE A 62 5.25 -11.13 -8.27
N VAL A 63 4.43 -10.31 -7.60
CA VAL A 63 3.00 -10.17 -7.90
C VAL A 63 2.78 -9.65 -9.33
N ARG A 64 3.60 -8.68 -9.76
CA ARG A 64 3.52 -8.09 -11.10
C ARG A 64 3.92 -9.10 -12.18
N GLU A 65 4.94 -9.92 -11.94
CA GLU A 65 5.37 -10.97 -12.87
C GLU A 65 4.37 -12.12 -12.98
N ALA A 66 3.72 -12.48 -11.87
CA ALA A 66 2.72 -13.54 -11.85
C ALA A 66 1.42 -13.17 -12.58
N ASP A 67 1.09 -11.87 -12.66
CA ASP A 67 -0.09 -11.30 -13.34
C ASP A 67 -1.43 -11.97 -12.98
N CYS A 68 -1.50 -12.58 -11.79
CA CYS A 68 -2.66 -13.35 -11.32
C CYS A 68 -3.22 -12.88 -9.98
N TYR A 69 -2.70 -11.77 -9.44
CA TYR A 69 -3.15 -11.16 -8.19
C TYR A 69 -3.51 -9.68 -8.37
N PRO A 70 -4.60 -9.37 -9.10
CA PRO A 70 -4.97 -8.01 -9.45
C PRO A 70 -5.26 -7.13 -8.21
N ASN A 71 -5.95 -7.66 -7.19
CA ASN A 71 -6.28 -6.90 -5.99
C ASN A 71 -5.04 -6.64 -5.13
N ILE A 72 -4.14 -7.62 -5.02
CA ILE A 72 -2.84 -7.42 -4.35
C ILE A 72 -2.01 -6.35 -5.07
N SER A 73 -1.96 -6.40 -6.41
CA SER A 73 -1.24 -5.42 -7.22
C SER A 73 -1.74 -3.99 -6.96
N ILE A 74 -3.07 -3.79 -6.95
CA ILE A 74 -3.68 -2.50 -6.63
C ILE A 74 -3.33 -2.08 -5.20
N ALA A 75 -3.46 -2.98 -4.22
CA ALA A 75 -3.16 -2.67 -2.82
C ALA A 75 -1.71 -2.22 -2.61
N TYR A 76 -0.73 -2.92 -3.20
CA TYR A 76 0.68 -2.53 -3.12
C TYR A 76 0.96 -1.20 -3.83
N ARG A 77 0.32 -0.93 -4.97
CA ARG A 77 0.44 0.36 -5.66
C ARG A 77 -0.06 1.51 -4.79
N ILE A 78 -1.19 1.35 -4.11
CA ILE A 78 -1.72 2.32 -3.16
C ILE A 78 -0.71 2.55 -2.03
N LEU A 79 -0.23 1.46 -1.40
CA LEU A 79 0.72 1.52 -0.28
C LEU A 79 2.05 2.20 -0.63
N PHE A 80 2.60 1.98 -1.82
CA PHE A 80 3.84 2.63 -2.25
C PHE A 80 3.66 4.08 -2.70
N THR A 81 2.48 4.42 -3.19
CA THR A 81 2.20 5.78 -3.67
C THR A 81 1.93 6.74 -2.52
N ILE A 82 1.32 6.29 -1.42
CA ILE A 82 0.97 7.15 -0.27
C ILE A 82 2.18 7.86 0.35
N PRO A 83 3.29 7.18 0.72
CA PRO A 83 4.46 7.87 1.28
C PRO A 83 5.05 8.89 0.31
N VAL A 84 5.04 8.57 -1.00
CA VAL A 84 5.57 9.43 -2.06
C VAL A 84 4.72 10.69 -2.24
N THR A 85 3.39 10.56 -2.22
CA THR A 85 2.48 11.70 -2.35
C THR A 85 2.53 12.58 -1.11
N VAL A 86 2.55 11.99 0.09
CA VAL A 86 2.69 12.74 1.36
C VAL A 86 3.98 13.56 1.37
N ALA A 87 5.12 12.94 1.08
CA ALA A 87 6.41 13.65 1.04
C ALA A 87 6.44 14.76 -0.03
N SER A 88 5.86 14.52 -1.21
CA SER A 88 5.76 15.52 -2.28
C SER A 88 4.89 16.72 -1.88
N ALA A 89 3.75 16.45 -1.23
CA ALA A 89 2.85 17.47 -0.72
C ALA A 89 3.53 18.32 0.37
N GLU A 90 4.15 17.70 1.38
CA GLU A 90 4.88 18.40 2.44
C GLU A 90 5.99 19.30 1.90
N ARG A 91 6.80 18.78 0.96
CA ARG A 91 7.85 19.57 0.28
C ARG A 91 7.25 20.77 -0.46
N SER A 92 6.13 20.57 -1.15
CA SER A 92 5.44 21.63 -1.90
C SER A 92 4.86 22.70 -0.97
N PHE A 93 4.23 22.31 0.13
CA PHE A 93 3.73 23.24 1.15
C PHE A 93 4.85 24.01 1.86
N SER A 94 5.98 23.37 2.12
CA SER A 94 7.17 24.03 2.68
C SER A 94 7.70 25.13 1.75
N LYS A 95 7.78 24.86 0.44
CA LYS A 95 8.15 25.88 -0.57
C LYS A 95 7.15 27.02 -0.63
N LEU A 96 5.84 26.73 -0.62
CA LEU A 96 4.80 27.76 -0.61
C LEU A 96 4.90 28.64 0.64
N LYS A 97 5.19 28.05 1.80
CA LYS A 97 5.41 28.79 3.05
C LYS A 97 6.60 29.75 2.92
N LEU A 98 7.72 29.30 2.34
CA LEU A 98 8.89 30.16 2.10
C LEU A 98 8.56 31.33 1.16
N LEU A 99 7.89 31.08 0.04
CA LEU A 99 7.44 32.12 -0.90
C LEU A 99 6.53 33.15 -0.23
N LYS A 100 5.52 32.68 0.53
CA LYS A 100 4.61 33.56 1.27
C LYS A 100 5.33 34.38 2.34
N ASN A 101 6.40 33.85 2.93
CA ASN A 101 7.21 34.59 3.90
C ASN A 101 8.06 35.65 3.20
N TYR A 102 8.75 35.30 2.12
CA TYR A 102 9.57 36.22 1.33
C TYR A 102 8.76 37.45 0.85
N LEU A 103 7.57 37.21 0.29
CA LEU A 103 6.69 38.30 -0.18
C LEU A 103 6.19 39.21 0.96
N ARG A 104 6.06 38.69 2.18
CA ARG A 104 5.65 39.49 3.35
C ARG A 104 6.82 40.24 3.99
N SER A 105 8.03 39.68 3.90
CA SER A 105 9.26 40.28 4.41
C SER A 105 9.91 41.27 3.46
N THR A 106 9.46 41.33 2.20
CA THR A 106 9.86 42.36 1.24
C THR A 106 8.95 43.58 1.42
N ILE A 107 9.27 44.38 2.44
CA ILE A 107 8.92 45.80 2.60
C ILE A 107 10.20 46.59 2.42
#